data_AF-S3A7S6-F1
#
_entry.id   AF-S3A7S6-F1
#
_cell.length_a   1.000
_cell.length_b   1.000
_cell.length_c   1.000
_cell.angle_alpha   90.00
_cell.angle_beta   90.00
_cell.angle_gamma   90.00
#
_symmetry.space_group_name_H-M   'P 1'
#
loop_
_entity.id
_entity.type
_entity.pdbx_description
1 polymer ?
#
loop_
_entity_poly.entity_id
_entity_poly.type
_entity_poly.pdbx_seq_one_letter_code
_entity_poly.pdbx_strand_id
1 'polypeptide(L)'
;MAQSQNSSIDLTIKATSFHGLTTYGDVLIGNKAFEFYNEKNPEDYIQIPWDEVDHVAASVMGGGKVISRFAIFTKKNGNYSFSVRDNKAALRAIREYVGEEKLVRSPNFWYVFKHGLAAIPQAPRLVCDAFKKISQKVSKKASEKASRKK
;
A
#
# COMPACT_ATOMS: atom_id res chain seq x y z
N MET A 1 7.30 16.65 -28.34
CA MET A 1 8.50 16.70 -27.47
C MET A 1 8.13 17.34 -26.15
N ALA A 2 7.90 16.54 -25.11
CA ALA A 2 7.56 17.04 -23.79
C ALA A 2 8.78 17.72 -23.14
N GLN A 3 8.58 18.93 -22.60
CA GLN A 3 9.63 19.68 -21.90
C GLN A 3 9.48 19.50 -20.40
N SER A 4 10.58 19.21 -19.71
CA SER A 4 10.60 19.18 -18.24
C SER A 4 10.42 20.57 -17.67
N GLN A 5 9.61 20.69 -16.61
CA GLN A 5 9.43 21.93 -15.86
C GLN A 5 10.54 22.13 -14.84
N ASN A 6 11.20 21.05 -14.43
CA ASN A 6 12.29 21.06 -13.47
C ASN A 6 13.52 21.78 -14.03
N SER A 7 14.11 22.65 -13.22
CA SER A 7 15.37 23.33 -13.54
C SER A 7 16.58 22.58 -12.97
N SER A 8 16.35 21.73 -11.97
CA SER A 8 17.34 20.82 -11.41
C SER A 8 16.65 19.51 -11.01
N ILE A 9 17.35 18.39 -11.20
CA ILE A 9 16.85 17.04 -10.96
C ILE A 9 17.72 16.41 -9.88
N ASP A 10 17.10 15.93 -8.80
CA ASP A 10 17.82 15.31 -7.69
C ASP A 10 17.86 13.80 -7.82
N LEU A 11 16.77 13.20 -8.31
CA LEU A 11 16.67 11.77 -8.48
C LEU A 11 15.93 11.41 -9.76
N THR A 12 16.59 10.57 -10.56
CA THR A 12 15.97 9.89 -11.70
C THR A 12 15.93 8.40 -11.42
N ILE A 13 14.74 7.80 -11.49
CA ILE A 13 14.56 6.37 -11.21
C ILE A 13 13.51 5.73 -12.12
N LYS A 14 13.80 4.51 -12.55
CA LYS A 14 12.84 3.69 -13.30
C LYS A 14 11.61 3.38 -12.46
N ALA A 15 10.45 3.60 -13.05
CA ALA A 15 9.17 3.53 -12.38
C ALA A 15 8.09 2.89 -13.27
N THR A 16 7.04 2.43 -12.61
CA THR A 16 5.80 1.98 -13.23
C THR A 16 4.68 2.88 -12.76
N SER A 17 3.95 3.47 -13.69
CA SER A 17 2.70 4.19 -13.43
C SER A 17 1.52 3.24 -13.57
N PHE A 18 0.57 3.34 -12.63
CA PHE A 18 -0.68 2.58 -12.64
C PHE A 18 -1.88 3.48 -12.98
N HIS A 19 -1.64 4.62 -13.63
CA HIS A 19 -2.69 5.53 -14.05
C HIS A 19 -3.36 5.01 -15.33
N GLY A 20 -4.55 4.42 -15.21
CA GLY A 20 -5.26 3.78 -16.31
C GLY A 20 -4.62 2.44 -16.70
N LEU A 21 -3.72 2.45 -17.68
CA LEU A 21 -2.95 1.28 -18.09
C LEU A 21 -1.60 1.24 -17.38
N THR A 22 -1.07 0.04 -17.14
CA THR A 22 0.25 -0.11 -16.51
C THR A 22 1.33 0.30 -17.52
N THR A 23 1.96 1.44 -17.29
CA THR A 23 3.02 1.98 -18.16
C THR A 23 4.36 2.00 -17.42
N TYR A 24 5.43 1.78 -18.17
CA TYR A 24 6.79 1.80 -17.66
C TYR A 24 7.49 3.07 -18.15
N GLY A 25 8.31 3.65 -17.30
CA GLY A 25 8.95 4.91 -17.61
C GLY A 25 9.98 5.30 -16.56
N ASP A 26 10.35 6.57 -16.61
CA ASP A 26 11.29 7.19 -15.69
C ASP A 26 10.56 8.25 -14.87
N VAL A 27 10.77 8.20 -13.57
CA VAL A 27 10.39 9.27 -12.65
C VAL A 27 11.57 10.21 -12.49
N LEU A 28 11.30 11.51 -12.59
CA LEU A 28 12.21 12.58 -12.28
C LEU A 28 11.63 13.37 -11.10
N ILE A 29 12.39 13.40 -10.00
CA ILE A 29 12.11 14.23 -8.84
C ILE A 29 13.04 15.42 -8.92
N GLY A 30 12.48 16.61 -9.01
CA GLY A 30 13.24 17.84 -9.10
C GLY A 30 12.64 18.97 -8.28
N ASN A 31 13.21 20.15 -8.47
CA ASN A 31 12.96 21.29 -7.61
C ASN A 31 11.54 21.89 -7.72
N LYS A 32 10.83 21.68 -8.83
CA LYS A 32 9.50 22.28 -9.06
C LYS A 32 8.36 21.28 -9.09
N ALA A 33 8.61 20.09 -9.62
CA ALA A 33 7.57 19.10 -9.86
C ALA A 33 8.10 17.68 -9.74
N PHE A 34 7.20 16.78 -9.39
CA PHE A 34 7.34 15.36 -9.64
C PHE A 34 6.92 15.06 -11.09
N GLU A 35 7.79 14.43 -11.86
CA GLU A 35 7.54 14.15 -13.27
C GLU A 35 7.69 12.66 -13.56
N PHE A 36 6.85 12.14 -14.45
CA PHE A 36 6.93 10.79 -14.98
C PHE A 36 6.86 10.85 -16.50
N TYR A 37 7.82 10.20 -17.16
CA TYR A 37 7.89 10.09 -18.60
C TYR A 37 7.80 8.63 -19.02
N ASN A 38 6.84 8.32 -19.88
CA ASN A 38 6.65 6.98 -20.41
C ASN A 38 7.75 6.64 -21.43
N GLU A 39 8.36 5.47 -21.29
CA GLU A 39 9.44 5.02 -22.18
C GLU A 39 8.94 4.68 -23.58
N LYS A 40 7.68 4.22 -23.70
CA LYS A 40 7.09 3.83 -24.99
C LYS A 40 6.54 5.01 -25.78
N ASN A 41 6.02 6.02 -25.10
CA ASN A 41 5.39 7.17 -25.72
C ASN A 41 5.81 8.46 -24.99
N PRO A 42 6.72 9.27 -25.56
CA PRO A 42 7.19 10.50 -24.91
C PRO A 42 6.14 11.61 -24.85
N GLU A 43 5.03 11.50 -25.59
CA GLU A 43 3.90 12.43 -25.50
C GLU A 43 2.95 12.08 -24.33
N ASP A 44 3.10 10.90 -23.72
CA ASP A 44 2.38 10.46 -22.53
C ASP A 44 3.26 10.69 -21.30
N TYR A 45 3.06 11.83 -20.65
CA TYR A 45 3.81 12.26 -19.47
C TYR A 45 2.87 12.79 -18.39
N ILE A 46 3.32 12.67 -17.14
CA ILE A 46 2.60 13.19 -15.97
C ILE A 46 3.54 14.16 -15.27
N GLN A 47 3.11 15.41 -15.09
CA GLN A 47 3.83 16.43 -14.35
C GLN A 47 2.94 16.91 -13.21
N ILE A 48 3.44 16.80 -11.98
CA ILE A 48 2.71 17.16 -10.77
C ILE A 48 3.55 18.21 -10.02
N PRO A 49 3.20 19.51 -10.14
CA PRO A 49 3.85 20.56 -9.37
C PRO A 49 3.68 20.32 -7.87
N TRP A 50 4.70 20.63 -7.07
CA TRP A 50 4.64 20.42 -5.61
C TRP A 50 3.50 21.20 -4.93
N ASP A 51 3.11 22.35 -5.47
CA ASP A 51 1.97 23.16 -5.00
C ASP A 51 0.61 22.45 -5.14
N GLU A 52 0.48 21.56 -6.13
CA GLU A 52 -0.75 20.81 -6.38
C GLU A 52 -0.85 19.56 -5.50
N VAL A 53 0.27 19.11 -4.94
CA VAL A 53 0.31 17.95 -4.03
C VAL A 53 -0.39 18.30 -2.73
N ASP A 54 -1.44 17.54 -2.44
CA ASP A 54 -2.13 17.60 -1.15
C ASP A 54 -1.38 16.75 -0.12
N HIS A 55 -1.22 15.46 -0.41
CA HIS A 55 -0.45 14.54 0.41
C HIS A 55 0.04 13.33 -0.41
N VAL A 56 1.02 12.60 0.12
CA VAL A 56 1.58 11.38 -0.49
C VAL A 56 1.32 10.20 0.43
N ALA A 57 0.62 9.18 -0.06
CA ALA A 57 0.30 7.99 0.69
C ALA A 57 1.19 6.80 0.27
N ALA A 58 2.02 6.29 1.17
CA ALA A 58 2.87 5.13 0.90
C ALA A 58 2.26 3.83 1.43
N SER A 59 2.12 2.82 0.56
CA SER A 59 1.66 1.48 0.95
C SER A 59 2.82 0.64 1.43
N VAL A 60 2.83 0.38 2.74
CA VAL A 60 3.87 -0.38 3.43
C VAL A 60 3.41 -1.80 3.72
N MET A 61 4.15 -2.77 3.19
CA MET A 61 3.91 -4.19 3.38
C MET A 61 4.97 -4.79 4.33
N GLY A 62 4.69 -5.98 4.87
CA GLY A 62 5.66 -6.74 5.68
C GLY A 62 6.04 -6.05 7.00
N GLY A 63 5.07 -5.47 7.71
CA GLY A 63 5.30 -4.83 9.01
C GLY A 63 6.05 -3.49 8.95
N GLY A 64 6.11 -2.84 7.78
CA GLY A 64 6.77 -1.55 7.60
C GLY A 64 8.17 -1.61 7.00
N LYS A 65 8.65 -2.80 6.61
CA LYS A 65 10.01 -2.98 6.06
C LYS A 65 10.12 -2.65 4.57
N VAL A 66 9.05 -2.92 3.81
CA VAL A 66 9.04 -2.82 2.35
C VAL A 66 7.89 -1.92 1.89
N ILE A 67 8.22 -0.93 1.07
CA ILE A 67 7.24 -0.05 0.43
C ILE A 67 7.01 -0.63 -0.95
N SER A 68 5.80 -1.10 -1.23
CA SER A 68 5.48 -1.69 -2.52
C SER A 68 5.14 -0.64 -3.56
N ARG A 69 4.38 0.39 -3.16
CA ARG A 69 3.81 1.43 -4.03
C ARG A 69 3.53 2.68 -3.21
N PHE A 70 3.49 3.83 -3.86
CA PHE A 70 3.02 5.08 -3.27
C PHE A 70 2.04 5.76 -4.23
N ALA A 71 1.12 6.54 -3.66
CA ALA A 71 0.17 7.33 -4.40
C ALA A 71 0.34 8.81 -4.03
N ILE A 72 0.44 9.66 -5.05
CA ILE A 72 0.47 11.11 -4.90
C ILE A 72 -0.98 11.59 -5.06
N PHE A 73 -1.52 12.22 -4.03
CA PHE A 73 -2.84 12.84 -4.07
C PHE A 73 -2.69 14.30 -4.43
N THR A 74 -3.37 14.72 -5.48
CA THR A 74 -3.43 16.11 -5.92
C THR A 74 -4.74 16.72 -5.46
N LYS A 75 -4.76 18.06 -5.32
CA LYS A 75 -5.96 18.79 -4.88
C LYS A 75 -7.11 18.74 -5.90
N LYS A 76 -6.79 18.62 -7.19
CA LYS A 76 -7.77 18.74 -8.29
C LYS A 76 -7.74 17.55 -9.28
N ASN A 77 -6.56 17.04 -9.62
CA ASN A 77 -6.38 16.00 -10.64
C ASN A 77 -6.48 14.56 -10.13
N GLY A 78 -7.05 14.35 -8.93
CA GLY A 78 -7.20 13.02 -8.34
C GLY A 78 -5.89 12.45 -7.82
N ASN A 79 -5.70 11.14 -7.95
CA ASN A 79 -4.56 10.42 -7.38
C ASN A 79 -3.78 9.61 -8.42
N TYR A 80 -2.46 9.66 -8.29
CA TYR A 80 -1.53 8.97 -9.18
C TYR A 80 -0.72 7.94 -8.42
N SER A 81 -0.85 6.68 -8.80
CA SER A 81 -0.16 5.56 -8.14
C SER A 81 1.07 5.15 -8.92
N PHE A 82 2.22 5.10 -8.24
CA PHE A 82 3.51 4.73 -8.81
C PHE A 82 4.18 3.62 -8.00
N SER A 83 5.03 2.85 -8.68
CA SER A 83 5.97 1.93 -8.07
C SER A 83 7.34 2.17 -8.68
N VAL A 84 8.33 2.53 -7.86
CA VAL A 84 9.71 2.67 -8.33
C VAL A 84 10.56 1.49 -7.86
N ARG A 85 11.74 1.32 -8.44
CA ARG A 85 12.70 0.29 -8.02
C ARG A 85 13.16 0.49 -6.56
N ASP A 86 13.44 1.72 -6.16
CA ASP A 86 13.77 2.09 -4.78
C ASP A 86 12.78 3.13 -4.24
N ASN A 87 11.68 2.61 -3.66
CA ASN A 87 10.63 3.45 -3.09
C ASN A 87 11.12 4.25 -1.87
N LYS A 88 12.15 3.77 -1.15
CA LYS A 88 12.68 4.49 0.02
C LYS A 88 13.46 5.73 -0.42
N ALA A 89 14.31 5.59 -1.43
CA ALA A 89 15.05 6.72 -1.99
C ALA A 89 14.09 7.77 -2.59
N ALA A 90 13.11 7.35 -3.38
CA ALA A 90 12.13 8.26 -3.97
C ALA A 90 11.31 9.02 -2.92
N LEU A 91 10.81 8.34 -1.88
CA LEU A 91 10.03 9.01 -0.83
C LEU A 91 10.89 9.93 0.05
N ARG A 92 12.19 9.64 0.20
CA ARG A 92 13.12 10.56 0.88
C ARG A 92 13.30 11.85 0.08
N ALA A 93 13.50 11.75 -1.23
CA ALA A 93 13.60 12.92 -2.10
C ALA A 93 12.28 13.72 -2.10
N ILE A 94 11.12 13.05 -2.20
CA ILE A 94 9.80 13.71 -2.13
C ILE A 94 9.60 14.41 -0.77
N ARG A 95 10.05 13.80 0.32
CA ARG A 95 9.90 14.35 1.68
C ARG A 95 10.56 15.73 1.83
N GLU A 96 11.67 15.98 1.13
CA GLU A 96 12.37 17.27 1.17
C GLU A 96 11.53 18.40 0.57
N TYR A 97 10.66 18.09 -0.40
CA TYR A 97 9.80 19.07 -1.08
C TYR A 97 8.42 19.22 -0.46
N VAL A 98 7.80 18.11 -0.10
CA VAL A 98 6.39 18.07 0.32
C VAL A 98 6.24 18.24 1.83
N GLY A 99 7.31 17.99 2.61
CA GLY A 99 7.26 17.99 4.07
C GLY A 99 6.87 16.61 4.63
N GLU A 100 7.28 16.35 5.86
CA GLU A 100 7.01 15.07 6.55
C GLU A 100 5.53 14.93 6.93
N GLU A 101 4.87 16.03 7.22
CA GLU A 101 3.46 16.10 7.63
C GLU A 101 2.50 15.64 6.53
N LYS A 102 2.89 15.80 5.27
CA LYS A 102 2.12 15.37 4.10
C LYS A 102 2.52 13.98 3.59
N LEU A 103 3.56 13.37 4.16
CA LEU A 103 4.00 12.01 3.82
C LEU A 103 3.29 10.99 4.72
N VAL A 104 2.08 10.61 4.32
CA VAL A 104 1.22 9.76 5.12
C VAL A 104 1.49 8.28 4.81
N ARG A 105 1.58 7.47 5.86
CA ARG A 105 1.54 6.01 5.70
C ARG A 105 0.11 5.62 5.33
N SER A 106 -0.11 5.00 4.17
CA SER A 106 -1.46 4.58 3.80
C SER A 106 -1.97 3.58 4.85
N PRO A 107 -3.13 3.84 5.47
CA PRO A 107 -3.67 2.95 6.48
C PRO A 107 -4.35 1.76 5.78
N ASN A 108 -3.62 0.73 5.34
CA ASN A 108 -4.30 -0.44 4.75
C ASN A 108 -3.59 -1.79 4.89
N PHE A 109 -4.01 -2.52 5.94
CA PHE A 109 -4.37 -3.95 5.97
C PHE A 109 -4.99 -4.25 7.34
N TRP A 110 -4.43 -3.66 8.40
CA TRP A 110 -4.86 -3.90 9.79
C TRP A 110 -6.18 -3.21 10.19
N TYR A 111 -6.47 -2.03 9.63
CA TYR A 111 -7.75 -1.33 9.87
C TYR A 111 -8.93 -2.16 9.34
N VAL A 112 -8.84 -2.62 8.08
CA VAL A 112 -9.83 -3.50 7.45
C VAL A 112 -9.88 -4.90 8.09
N PHE A 113 -8.75 -5.47 8.51
CA PHE A 113 -8.74 -6.77 9.21
C PHE A 113 -9.42 -6.69 10.59
N LYS A 114 -9.13 -5.65 11.38
CA LYS A 114 -9.77 -5.43 12.69
C LYS A 114 -11.26 -5.14 12.55
N HIS A 115 -11.67 -4.35 11.56
CA HIS A 115 -13.09 -4.04 11.32
C HIS A 115 -13.86 -5.19 10.65
N GLY A 116 -13.20 -6.03 9.85
CA GLY A 116 -13.81 -7.25 9.28
C GLY A 116 -14.06 -8.33 10.33
N LEU A 117 -13.14 -8.51 11.30
CA LEU A 117 -13.34 -9.40 12.46
C LEU A 117 -14.44 -8.90 13.41
N ALA A 118 -14.58 -7.58 13.56
CA ALA A 118 -15.63 -6.98 14.40
C ALA A 118 -17.02 -7.04 13.76
N ALA A 119 -17.13 -7.22 12.44
CA ALA A 119 -18.39 -7.26 11.70
C ALA A 119 -19.06 -8.66 11.66
N ILE A 120 -18.44 -9.70 12.22
CA ILE A 120 -19.04 -11.05 12.31
C ILE A 120 -19.46 -11.30 13.78
N PRO A 121 -20.70 -11.00 14.18
CA PRO A 121 -21.17 -11.12 15.56
C PRO A 121 -21.21 -12.56 16.10
N GLN A 122 -20.88 -13.57 15.28
CA GLN A 122 -21.14 -15.00 15.57
C GLN A 122 -19.87 -15.86 15.64
N ALA A 123 -18.71 -15.33 15.23
CA ALA A 123 -17.46 -16.09 15.17
C ALA A 123 -16.93 -16.56 16.55
N PRO A 124 -16.96 -15.73 17.61
CA PRO A 124 -16.49 -16.18 18.93
C PRO A 124 -17.35 -17.33 19.50
N ARG A 125 -18.66 -17.30 19.21
CA ARG A 125 -19.63 -18.29 19.68
C ARG A 125 -19.47 -19.62 18.95
N LEU A 126 -19.38 -19.60 17.62
CA LEU A 126 -19.21 -20.82 16.82
C LEU A 126 -17.91 -21.56 17.11
N VAL A 127 -16.81 -20.83 17.35
CA VAL A 127 -15.52 -21.43 17.73
C VAL A 127 -15.61 -22.06 19.12
N CYS A 128 -16.22 -21.39 20.10
CA CYS A 128 -16.45 -21.95 21.44
C CYS A 128 -17.34 -23.21 21.40
N ASP A 129 -18.43 -23.18 20.63
CA ASP A 129 -19.37 -24.30 20.54
C ASP A 129 -18.74 -25.50 19.84
N ALA A 130 -17.94 -25.29 18.80
CA ALA A 130 -17.18 -26.35 18.13
C ALA A 130 -16.18 -27.01 19.09
N PHE A 131 -15.43 -26.22 19.86
CA PHE A 131 -14.47 -26.73 20.83
C PHE A 131 -15.14 -27.54 21.95
N LYS A 132 -16.27 -27.06 22.47
CA LYS A 132 -17.05 -27.75 23.50
C LYS A 132 -17.58 -29.09 23.00
N LYS A 133 -18.03 -29.16 21.75
CA LYS A 133 -18.54 -30.39 21.12
C LYS A 133 -17.44 -31.43 20.91
N ILE A 134 -16.23 -30.99 20.51
CA ILE A 134 -15.07 -31.87 20.37
C ILE A 134 -14.63 -32.41 21.74
N SER A 135 -14.53 -31.56 22.75
CA SER A 135 -14.16 -31.94 24.12
C SER A 135 -15.11 -33.00 24.70
N GLN A 136 -16.43 -32.81 24.55
CA GLN A 136 -17.43 -33.79 25.00
C GLN A 136 -17.30 -35.13 24.25
N LYS A 137 -17.02 -35.11 22.94
CA LYS A 137 -16.87 -36.33 22.15
C LYS A 137 -15.61 -37.11 22.55
N VAL A 138 -14.51 -36.43 22.86
CA VAL A 138 -13.28 -37.05 23.36
C VAL A 138 -13.50 -37.67 24.74
N SER A 139 -14.16 -36.96 25.66
CA SER A 139 -14.45 -37.47 27.00
C SER A 139 -15.36 -38.71 26.98
N LYS A 140 -16.37 -38.73 26.10
CA LYS A 140 -17.31 -39.86 25.98
C LYS A 140 -16.64 -41.10 25.37
N LYS A 141 -15.73 -40.90 24.41
CA LYS A 141 -14.94 -41.98 23.79
C LYS A 141 -13.90 -42.57 24.76
N ALA A 142 -13.41 -41.76 25.70
CA ALA A 142 -12.52 -42.22 26.77
C ALA A 142 -13.26 -43.08 27.80
N SER A 143 -14.47 -42.68 28.22
CA SER A 143 -15.28 -43.48 29.16
C SER A 143 -15.75 -44.81 28.58
N GLU A 144 -16.10 -44.85 27.29
CA GLU A 144 -16.55 -46.07 26.60
C GLU A 144 -15.42 -47.08 26.35
N LYS A 145 -14.17 -46.60 26.19
CA LYS A 145 -12.99 -47.46 26.15
C LYS A 145 -12.62 -48.02 27.52
N ALA A 146 -12.92 -47.31 28.61
CA ALA A 146 -12.66 -47.78 29.96
C ALA A 146 -13.64 -48.88 30.40
N SER A 147 -14.90 -48.84 29.94
CA SER A 147 -15.91 -49.87 30.25
C SER A 147 -15.81 -51.16 29.46
N ARG A 148 -15.11 -51.17 28.31
CA ARG A 148 -14.81 -52.39 27.52
C ARG A 148 -13.58 -53.17 27.98
N LYS A 149 -12.89 -52.68 29.01
CA LYS A 149 -11.62 -53.25 29.54
C LYS A 149 -11.79 -53.91 30.92
N LYS A 150 -13.03 -54.04 31.40
CA LYS A 150 -13.46 -54.94 32.48
C LYS A 150 -14.21 -56.09 31.85
#